data_AF-A0A0D2QE14-F1
#
_entry.id   AF-A0A0D2QE14-F1
#
_cell.length_a   1.000
_cell.length_b   1.000
_cell.length_c   1.000
_cell.angle_alpha   90.00
_cell.angle_beta   90.00
_cell.angle_gamma   90.00
#
_symmetry.space_group_name_H-M   'P 1'
#
loop_
_entity.id
_entity.type
_entity.pdbx_description
1 polymer ?
#
loop_
_entity_poly.entity_id
_entity_poly.type
_entity_poly.pdbx_seq_one_letter_code
_entity_poly.pdbx_strand_id
1 'polypeptide(L)'
;MNPFSSGTRLRDMIRAIRSCKTAAEERAVVRKECAAIRAAISENDQDYRHRNLAKLMFIHMLGYPTHFGQMECLKLIASSGFPEKRIGYLGLMLLLDERQEVLMLVTNSLKQDLNHSNQYIIGLALCALGNICSAEMARDLAPEVERLLQFRDPNIRKKAALCSIRIIKKVPDLAENFINPAASLLREKHHGVLITGVQLCTDLCKVSSEALEYFREKCTEGLVKTLKDMANSPYAPEYDIAGITDPFLHIRLLKLLRILGQGDADASDCMNDILAQVATKIESNKNAGNAILYECVGTIMSIEDNGGLRVLAINILGRFLSNRDNNIRYVALNMLMKAITVDAQAVQRHRATILECVKDSDASIRKKALDLVYLLVNESNVKPLTKELIESLEASDQEFKGVLTAKICSLVEKFSPEKIWYIDQMLKVLSEAGNFVKDEVWHALIVVISNASDLHGYSVRALYRAFQTSTEQETLVRVAVWCIGEYGDMLVNNVGMLDIEEPITVTESDAVDALEVSIKRLNSDLTTKAMALIALLKLSSRFPSCSE
;
A
#
# COMPACT_ATOMS: atom_id res chain seq x y z
N MET A 1 -5.53 -55.44 -21.44
CA MET A 1 -6.37 -54.71 -20.48
C MET A 1 -5.79 -53.31 -20.29
N ASN A 2 -6.44 -52.29 -20.85
CA ASN A 2 -6.00 -50.89 -20.77
C ASN A 2 -6.23 -50.36 -19.34
N PRO A 3 -5.22 -49.76 -18.67
CA PRO A 3 -5.40 -49.13 -17.35
C PRO A 3 -6.16 -47.79 -17.41
N PHE A 4 -6.84 -47.49 -18.53
CA PHE A 4 -7.54 -46.23 -18.78
C PHE A 4 -9.01 -46.45 -19.19
N SER A 5 -9.68 -47.40 -18.53
CA SER A 5 -11.12 -47.62 -18.68
C SER A 5 -11.85 -47.28 -17.37
N SER A 6 -12.82 -46.38 -17.47
CA SER A 6 -13.77 -45.89 -16.45
C SER A 6 -13.19 -45.16 -15.21
N GLY A 7 -13.36 -43.82 -15.19
CA GLY A 7 -13.48 -43.03 -13.97
C GLY A 7 -12.24 -42.85 -13.08
N THR A 8 -11.06 -42.50 -13.62
CA THR A 8 -9.90 -42.10 -12.81
C THR A 8 -10.29 -41.04 -11.79
N ARG A 9 -9.87 -41.16 -10.52
CA ARG A 9 -10.24 -40.17 -9.50
C ARG A 9 -9.41 -38.90 -9.74
N LEU A 10 -9.92 -37.75 -9.27
CA LEU A 10 -9.18 -36.48 -9.31
C LEU A 10 -7.73 -36.64 -8.77
N ARG A 11 -7.58 -37.38 -7.68
CA ARG A 11 -6.28 -37.65 -7.06
C ARG A 11 -5.31 -38.40 -7.98
N ASP A 12 -5.80 -39.32 -8.81
CA ASP A 12 -4.97 -40.11 -9.72
C ASP A 12 -4.46 -39.24 -10.87
N MET A 13 -5.31 -38.34 -11.40
CA MET A 13 -4.91 -37.33 -12.38
C MET A 13 -3.84 -36.37 -11.81
N ILE A 14 -4.03 -35.88 -10.58
CA ILE A 14 -3.05 -35.02 -9.91
C ILE A 14 -1.72 -35.75 -9.74
N ARG A 15 -1.72 -37.05 -9.37
CA ARG A 15 -0.49 -37.85 -9.28
C ARG A 15 0.20 -37.98 -10.63
N ALA A 16 -0.55 -38.25 -11.70
CA ALA A 16 0.00 -38.35 -13.06
C ALA A 16 0.65 -37.02 -13.51
N ILE A 17 -0.03 -35.89 -13.29
CA ILE A 17 0.48 -34.56 -13.60
C ILE A 17 1.76 -34.25 -12.80
N ARG A 18 1.76 -34.52 -11.49
CA ARG A 18 2.94 -34.33 -10.63
C ARG A 18 4.12 -35.25 -10.95
N SER A 19 3.87 -36.38 -11.63
CA SER A 19 4.92 -37.30 -12.07
C SER A 19 5.60 -36.91 -13.39
N CYS A 20 5.04 -35.92 -14.10
CA CYS A 20 5.62 -35.41 -15.33
C CYS A 20 6.93 -34.66 -15.04
N LYS A 21 7.97 -34.93 -15.84
CA LYS A 21 9.28 -34.27 -15.69
C LYS A 21 9.38 -33.01 -16.54
N THR A 22 8.57 -32.92 -17.59
CA THR A 22 8.60 -31.79 -18.53
C THR A 22 7.21 -31.17 -18.70
N ALA A 23 7.18 -29.88 -19.03
CA ALA A 23 5.93 -29.19 -19.38
C ALA A 23 5.24 -29.78 -20.62
N ALA A 24 5.99 -30.44 -21.51
CA ALA A 24 5.44 -31.12 -22.68
C ALA A 24 4.67 -32.40 -22.29
N GLU A 25 5.21 -33.18 -21.36
CA GLU A 25 4.54 -34.36 -20.78
C GLU A 25 3.27 -33.95 -20.03
N GLU A 26 3.35 -32.90 -19.22
CA GLU A 26 2.20 -32.36 -18.51
C GLU A 26 1.07 -32.00 -19.47
N ARG A 27 1.38 -31.24 -20.53
CA ARG A 27 0.43 -30.86 -21.59
C ARG A 27 -0.16 -32.07 -22.30
N ALA A 28 0.60 -33.17 -22.44
CA ALA A 28 0.09 -34.39 -23.08
C ALA A 28 -0.91 -35.12 -22.17
N VAL A 29 -0.62 -35.24 -20.87
CA VAL A 29 -1.53 -35.82 -19.88
C VAL A 29 -2.81 -34.99 -19.77
N VAL A 30 -2.69 -33.66 -19.68
CA VAL A 30 -3.85 -32.76 -19.61
C VAL A 30 -4.71 -32.87 -20.88
N ARG A 31 -4.10 -32.90 -22.08
CA ARG A 31 -4.85 -33.06 -23.33
C ARG A 31 -5.61 -34.39 -23.39
N LYS A 32 -4.99 -35.48 -22.94
CA LYS A 32 -5.61 -36.80 -22.88
C LYS A 32 -6.82 -36.83 -21.94
N GLU A 33 -6.68 -36.28 -20.73
CA GLU A 33 -7.78 -36.21 -19.77
C GLU A 33 -8.90 -35.25 -20.22
N CYS A 34 -8.55 -34.09 -20.81
CA CYS A 34 -9.54 -33.20 -21.42
C CYS A 34 -10.35 -33.87 -22.52
N ALA A 35 -9.71 -34.67 -23.38
CA ALA A 35 -10.40 -35.42 -24.43
C ALA A 35 -11.37 -36.46 -23.83
N ALA A 36 -10.95 -37.19 -22.79
CA ALA A 36 -11.81 -38.12 -22.09
C ALA A 36 -13.02 -37.43 -21.43
N ILE A 37 -12.81 -36.26 -20.82
CA ILE A 37 -13.90 -35.47 -20.24
C ILE A 37 -14.88 -35.01 -21.34
N ARG A 38 -14.41 -34.53 -22.49
CA ARG A 38 -15.29 -34.12 -23.60
C ARG A 38 -16.12 -35.29 -24.15
N ALA A 39 -15.51 -36.47 -24.27
CA ALA A 39 -16.22 -37.68 -24.69
C ALA A 39 -17.33 -38.03 -23.68
N ALA A 40 -17.00 -38.06 -22.38
CA ALA A 40 -17.98 -38.35 -21.32
C ALA A 40 -19.14 -37.33 -21.27
N ILE A 41 -18.86 -36.05 -21.53
CA ILE A 41 -19.89 -35.00 -21.64
C ILE A 41 -20.81 -35.27 -22.83
N SER A 42 -20.23 -35.66 -23.97
CA SER A 42 -21.00 -35.96 -25.19
C SER A 42 -21.89 -37.19 -25.01
N GLU A 43 -21.43 -38.18 -24.24
CA GLU A 43 -22.17 -39.41 -23.91
C GLU A 43 -23.22 -39.22 -22.80
N ASN A 44 -23.34 -38.02 -22.21
CA ASN A 44 -24.28 -37.68 -21.12
C ASN A 44 -24.20 -38.59 -19.88
N ASP A 45 -23.02 -39.12 -19.56
CA ASP A 45 -22.80 -39.95 -18.37
C ASP A 45 -23.07 -39.13 -17.08
N GLN A 46 -24.05 -39.57 -16.29
CA GLN A 46 -24.49 -38.87 -15.08
C GLN A 46 -23.65 -39.25 -13.85
N ASP A 47 -23.13 -40.48 -13.80
CA ASP A 47 -22.53 -41.04 -12.57
C ASP A 47 -21.17 -40.41 -12.26
N TYR A 48 -20.41 -40.03 -13.29
CA TYR A 48 -19.07 -39.45 -13.14
C TYR A 48 -19.02 -37.93 -13.35
N ARG A 49 -20.16 -37.26 -13.56
CA ARG A 49 -20.22 -35.82 -13.89
C ARG A 49 -19.54 -34.94 -12.83
N HIS A 50 -19.80 -35.17 -11.55
CA HIS A 50 -19.18 -34.43 -10.44
C HIS A 50 -17.66 -34.62 -10.40
N ARG A 51 -17.14 -35.80 -10.74
CA ARG A 51 -15.68 -36.07 -10.77
C ARG A 51 -15.02 -35.42 -11.97
N ASN A 52 -15.65 -35.52 -13.12
CA ASN A 52 -15.17 -34.92 -14.36
C ASN A 52 -15.11 -33.39 -14.24
N LEU A 53 -16.10 -32.76 -13.60
CA LEU A 53 -16.06 -31.34 -13.34
C LEU A 53 -14.94 -30.97 -12.35
N ALA A 54 -14.74 -31.74 -11.28
CA ALA A 54 -13.64 -31.48 -10.33
C ALA A 54 -12.25 -31.58 -11.00
N LYS A 55 -12.06 -32.53 -11.94
CA LYS A 55 -10.85 -32.60 -12.77
C LYS A 55 -10.71 -31.37 -13.66
N LEU A 56 -11.80 -30.96 -14.30
CA LEU A 56 -11.79 -29.80 -15.17
C LEU A 56 -11.42 -28.53 -14.40
N MET A 57 -11.93 -28.34 -13.19
CA MET A 57 -11.55 -27.22 -12.32
C MET A 57 -10.05 -27.24 -11.97
N PHE A 58 -9.48 -28.42 -11.72
CA PHE A 58 -8.04 -28.54 -11.51
C PHE A 58 -7.24 -28.16 -12.76
N ILE A 59 -7.67 -28.61 -13.94
CA ILE A 59 -7.07 -28.24 -15.23
C ILE A 59 -7.16 -26.73 -15.47
N HIS A 60 -8.28 -26.10 -15.08
CA HIS A 60 -8.44 -24.66 -15.14
C HIS A 60 -7.46 -23.93 -14.21
N MET A 61 -7.26 -24.41 -12.98
CA MET A 61 -6.27 -23.83 -12.05
C MET A 61 -4.83 -23.91 -12.57
N LEU A 62 -4.51 -24.87 -13.44
CA LEU A 62 -3.22 -24.95 -14.13
C LEU A 62 -3.09 -23.98 -15.32
N GLY A 63 -4.15 -23.24 -15.66
CA GLY A 63 -4.16 -22.25 -16.74
C GLY A 63 -4.56 -22.79 -18.11
N TYR A 64 -5.11 -24.00 -18.20
CA TYR A 64 -5.59 -24.57 -19.46
C TYR A 64 -7.05 -24.17 -19.77
N PRO A 65 -7.45 -24.12 -21.06
CA PRO A 65 -8.79 -23.71 -21.46
C PRO A 65 -9.85 -24.78 -21.17
N THR A 66 -10.92 -24.39 -20.48
CA THR A 66 -11.96 -25.30 -19.95
C THR A 66 -13.41 -24.87 -20.25
N HIS A 67 -13.62 -23.93 -21.17
CA HIS A 67 -14.95 -23.36 -21.47
C HIS A 67 -16.05 -24.38 -21.78
N PHE A 68 -15.71 -25.52 -22.36
CA PHE A 68 -16.67 -26.57 -22.74
C PHE A 68 -17.40 -27.22 -21.55
N GLY A 69 -16.90 -27.08 -20.31
CA GLY A 69 -17.56 -27.66 -19.13
C GLY A 69 -18.52 -26.74 -18.39
N GLN A 70 -18.72 -25.50 -18.85
CA GLN A 70 -19.58 -24.53 -18.16
C GLN A 70 -21.05 -25.00 -18.08
N MET A 71 -21.58 -25.61 -19.14
CA MET A 71 -22.95 -26.14 -19.15
C MET A 71 -23.14 -27.32 -18.19
N GLU A 72 -22.09 -28.11 -17.96
CA GLU A 72 -22.14 -29.22 -16.99
C GLU A 72 -22.18 -28.73 -15.54
N CYS A 73 -21.59 -27.55 -15.24
CA CYS A 73 -21.77 -26.89 -13.96
C CYS A 73 -23.25 -26.60 -13.69
N LEU A 74 -23.97 -26.05 -14.68
CA LEU A 74 -25.39 -25.73 -14.54
C LEU A 74 -26.23 -26.97 -14.30
N LYS A 75 -25.99 -28.05 -15.05
CA LYS A 75 -26.69 -29.32 -14.86
C LYS A 75 -26.47 -29.89 -13.45
N LEU A 76 -25.26 -29.75 -12.90
CA LEU A 76 -24.96 -30.18 -11.52
C LEU A 76 -25.63 -29.29 -10.47
N ILE A 77 -25.76 -27.99 -10.71
CA ILE A 77 -26.52 -27.08 -9.82
C ILE A 77 -28.00 -27.46 -9.81
N ALA A 78 -28.56 -27.81 -10.97
CA ALA A 78 -29.96 -28.25 -11.08
C ALA A 78 -30.23 -29.65 -10.49
N SER A 79 -29.19 -30.42 -10.15
CA SER A 79 -29.33 -31.77 -9.56
C SER A 79 -29.83 -31.69 -8.12
N SER A 80 -30.55 -32.70 -7.63
CA SER A 80 -31.09 -32.75 -6.26
C SER A 80 -30.07 -33.13 -5.19
N GLY A 81 -28.97 -33.79 -5.57
CA GLY A 81 -27.94 -34.26 -4.66
C GLY A 81 -27.04 -33.14 -4.12
N PHE A 82 -26.75 -33.19 -2.82
CA PHE A 82 -25.87 -32.21 -2.16
C PHE A 82 -24.41 -32.23 -2.70
N PRO A 83 -23.76 -33.39 -2.89
CA PRO A 83 -22.40 -33.44 -3.46
C PRO A 83 -22.32 -32.83 -4.86
N GLU A 84 -23.33 -33.08 -5.70
CA GLU A 84 -23.44 -32.58 -7.07
C GLU A 84 -23.60 -31.06 -7.06
N LYS A 85 -24.55 -30.53 -6.27
CA LYS A 85 -24.73 -29.07 -6.09
C LYS A 85 -23.46 -28.41 -5.56
N ARG A 86 -22.78 -29.02 -4.59
CA ARG A 86 -21.52 -28.48 -4.02
C ARG A 86 -20.44 -28.31 -5.08
N ILE A 87 -20.24 -29.33 -5.92
CA ILE A 87 -19.25 -29.26 -7.00
C ILE A 87 -19.72 -28.32 -8.12
N GLY A 88 -21.02 -28.30 -8.43
CA GLY A 88 -21.62 -27.37 -9.39
C GLY A 88 -21.42 -25.90 -9.01
N TYR A 89 -21.75 -25.52 -7.77
CA TYR A 89 -21.56 -24.16 -7.26
C TYR A 89 -20.08 -23.77 -7.16
N LEU A 90 -19.19 -24.69 -6.79
CA LEU A 90 -17.75 -24.41 -6.80
C LEU A 90 -17.21 -24.23 -8.23
N GLY A 91 -17.68 -25.03 -9.17
CA GLY A 91 -17.37 -24.89 -10.59
C GLY A 91 -17.88 -23.57 -11.16
N LEU A 92 -19.09 -23.15 -10.79
CA LEU A 92 -19.66 -21.84 -11.15
C LEU A 92 -18.73 -20.71 -10.72
N MET A 93 -18.28 -20.72 -9.45
CA MET A 93 -17.41 -19.67 -8.88
C MET A 93 -16.02 -19.57 -9.54
N LEU A 94 -15.56 -20.61 -10.24
CA LEU A 94 -14.23 -20.67 -10.84
C LEU A 94 -14.24 -20.58 -12.38
N LEU A 95 -15.24 -21.17 -13.03
CA LEU A 95 -15.25 -21.36 -14.49
C LEU A 95 -16.13 -20.36 -15.25
N LEU A 96 -17.06 -19.71 -14.56
CA LEU A 96 -17.96 -18.72 -15.15
C LEU A 96 -17.55 -17.32 -14.71
N ASP A 97 -17.71 -16.37 -15.63
CA ASP A 97 -17.46 -14.95 -15.42
C ASP A 97 -18.78 -14.17 -15.53
N GLU A 98 -18.85 -13.00 -14.91
CA GLU A 98 -20.06 -12.17 -14.77
C GLU A 98 -20.69 -11.73 -16.10
N ARG A 99 -19.95 -11.86 -17.22
CA ARG A 99 -20.36 -11.42 -18.56
C ARG A 99 -21.12 -12.47 -19.36
N GLN A 100 -21.20 -13.71 -18.89
CA GLN A 100 -21.83 -14.80 -19.63
C GLN A 100 -23.35 -14.80 -19.41
N GLU A 101 -24.13 -14.74 -20.50
CA GLU A 101 -25.60 -14.83 -20.47
C GLU A 101 -26.12 -16.10 -19.78
N VAL A 102 -25.27 -17.14 -19.74
CA VAL A 102 -25.49 -18.42 -19.05
C VAL A 102 -25.80 -18.22 -17.55
N LEU A 103 -25.39 -17.11 -16.94
CA LEU A 103 -25.71 -16.76 -15.55
C LEU A 103 -27.21 -16.58 -15.29
N MET A 104 -28.00 -16.18 -16.30
CA MET A 104 -29.45 -16.05 -16.15
C MET A 104 -30.13 -17.37 -15.81
N LEU A 105 -29.61 -18.48 -16.34
CA LEU A 105 -30.10 -19.83 -16.04
C LEU A 105 -29.83 -20.22 -14.58
N VAL A 106 -28.74 -19.70 -14.01
CA VAL A 106 -28.35 -19.96 -12.61
C VAL A 106 -29.27 -19.21 -11.65
N THR A 107 -29.77 -18.03 -12.02
CA THR A 107 -30.63 -17.21 -11.15
C THR A 107 -31.84 -17.98 -10.64
N ASN A 108 -32.53 -18.72 -11.53
CA ASN A 108 -33.69 -19.52 -11.17
C ASN A 108 -33.32 -20.68 -10.23
N SER A 109 -32.21 -21.37 -10.50
CA SER A 109 -31.73 -22.45 -9.63
C SER A 109 -31.27 -21.93 -8.27
N LEU A 110 -30.62 -20.77 -8.22
CA LEU A 110 -30.27 -20.09 -6.96
C LEU A 110 -31.52 -19.73 -6.17
N LYS A 111 -32.54 -19.17 -6.81
CA LYS A 111 -33.82 -18.81 -6.15
C LYS A 111 -34.49 -20.02 -5.50
N GLN A 112 -34.49 -21.17 -6.19
CA GLN A 112 -34.98 -22.42 -5.63
C GLN A 112 -34.11 -22.91 -4.45
N ASP A 113 -32.79 -22.86 -4.59
CA ASP A 113 -31.85 -23.33 -3.57
C ASP A 113 -31.80 -22.44 -2.32
N LEU A 114 -32.06 -21.14 -2.45
CA LEU A 114 -32.21 -20.20 -1.32
C LEU A 114 -33.48 -20.47 -0.49
N ASN A 115 -34.48 -21.09 -1.10
CA ASN A 115 -35.73 -21.50 -0.46
C ASN A 115 -35.74 -22.99 -0.05
N HIS A 116 -34.61 -23.68 -0.19
CA HIS A 116 -34.52 -25.11 0.10
C HIS A 116 -34.56 -25.41 1.61
N SER A 117 -35.13 -26.55 2.02
CA SER A 117 -35.24 -26.92 3.44
C SER A 117 -33.89 -27.17 4.13
N ASN A 118 -32.93 -27.70 3.39
CA ASN A 118 -31.56 -27.97 3.86
C ASN A 118 -30.69 -26.70 3.95
N GLN A 119 -30.27 -26.35 5.17
CA GLN A 119 -29.38 -25.23 5.47
C GLN A 119 -28.06 -25.22 4.68
N TYR A 120 -27.51 -26.39 4.36
CA TYR A 120 -26.24 -26.47 3.64
C TYR A 120 -26.39 -26.08 2.17
N ILE A 121 -27.56 -26.34 1.56
CA ILE A 121 -27.86 -25.95 0.17
C ILE A 121 -28.08 -24.44 0.11
N ILE A 122 -28.86 -23.87 1.03
CA ILE A 122 -28.99 -22.41 1.18
C ILE A 122 -27.60 -21.78 1.33
N GLY A 123 -26.77 -22.35 2.19
CA GLY A 123 -25.42 -21.86 2.44
C GLY A 123 -24.46 -21.98 1.25
N LEU A 124 -24.69 -22.87 0.29
CA LEU A 124 -23.95 -22.93 -0.97
C LEU A 124 -24.44 -21.86 -1.94
N ALA A 125 -25.74 -21.70 -2.08
CA ALA A 125 -26.36 -20.70 -2.93
C ALA A 125 -25.95 -19.27 -2.51
N LEU A 126 -26.00 -18.96 -1.20
CA LEU A 126 -25.53 -17.66 -0.67
C LEU A 126 -24.03 -17.43 -0.91
N CYS A 127 -23.20 -18.48 -0.83
CA CYS A 127 -21.77 -18.35 -1.08
C CYS A 127 -21.49 -18.11 -2.57
N ALA A 128 -22.21 -18.79 -3.45
CA ALA A 128 -22.11 -18.60 -4.89
C ALA A 128 -22.55 -17.18 -5.27
N LEU A 129 -23.71 -16.72 -4.76
CA LEU A 129 -24.22 -15.38 -5.00
C LEU A 129 -23.30 -14.29 -4.42
N GLY A 130 -22.67 -14.53 -3.28
CA GLY A 130 -21.69 -13.59 -2.70
C GLY A 130 -20.41 -13.42 -3.54
N ASN A 131 -20.02 -14.45 -4.29
CA ASN A 131 -18.80 -14.42 -5.12
C ASN A 131 -19.08 -14.00 -6.57
N ILE A 132 -20.17 -14.50 -7.18
CA ILE A 132 -20.60 -14.18 -8.53
C ILE A 132 -22.00 -13.57 -8.47
N CYS A 133 -22.10 -12.28 -8.80
CA CYS A 133 -23.35 -11.55 -8.76
C CYS A 133 -23.40 -10.53 -9.90
N SER A 134 -24.28 -10.76 -10.88
CA SER A 134 -24.64 -9.73 -11.86
C SER A 134 -25.65 -8.75 -11.26
N ALA A 135 -25.78 -7.56 -11.84
CA ALA A 135 -26.76 -6.57 -11.38
C ALA A 135 -28.21 -7.09 -11.49
N GLU A 136 -28.51 -7.92 -12.49
CA GLU A 136 -29.83 -8.53 -12.68
C GLU A 136 -30.11 -9.59 -11.61
N MET A 137 -29.13 -10.47 -11.32
CA MET A 137 -29.22 -11.45 -10.24
C MET A 137 -29.41 -10.77 -8.88
N ALA A 138 -28.68 -9.67 -8.64
CA ALA A 138 -28.80 -8.90 -7.41
C ALA A 138 -30.23 -8.39 -7.20
N ARG A 139 -30.88 -7.86 -8.25
CA ARG A 139 -32.26 -7.36 -8.18
C ARG A 139 -33.29 -8.46 -7.95
N ASP A 140 -33.19 -9.59 -8.66
CA ASP A 140 -34.18 -10.67 -8.52
C ASP A 140 -34.05 -11.44 -7.20
N LEU A 141 -32.81 -11.60 -6.68
CA LEU A 141 -32.55 -12.41 -5.48
C LEU A 141 -32.45 -11.60 -4.18
N ALA A 142 -32.40 -10.26 -4.24
CA ALA A 142 -32.33 -9.42 -3.04
C ALA A 142 -33.44 -9.69 -2.01
N PRO A 143 -34.73 -9.85 -2.39
CA PRO A 143 -35.79 -10.12 -1.41
C PRO A 143 -35.58 -11.44 -0.64
N GLU A 144 -35.03 -12.46 -1.30
CA GLU A 144 -34.73 -13.75 -0.66
C GLU A 144 -33.55 -13.64 0.31
N VAL A 145 -32.51 -12.88 -0.06
CA VAL A 145 -31.37 -12.64 0.83
C VAL A 145 -31.81 -11.83 2.05
N GLU A 146 -32.65 -10.82 1.88
CA GLU A 146 -33.22 -10.03 2.98
C GLU A 146 -33.97 -10.92 3.98
N ARG A 147 -34.84 -11.81 3.48
CA ARG A 147 -35.54 -12.79 4.31
C ARG A 147 -34.57 -13.70 5.07
N LEU A 148 -33.47 -14.12 4.43
CA LEU A 148 -32.47 -15.00 5.04
C LEU A 148 -31.59 -14.31 6.10
N LEU A 149 -31.53 -12.96 6.14
CA LEU A 149 -30.86 -12.23 7.23
C LEU A 149 -31.55 -12.44 8.58
N GLN A 150 -32.86 -12.72 8.58
CA GLN A 150 -33.66 -12.96 9.79
C GLN A 150 -33.83 -14.46 10.09
N PHE A 151 -33.08 -15.32 9.40
CA PHE A 151 -33.21 -16.77 9.54
C PHE A 151 -32.70 -17.26 10.92
N ARG A 152 -33.27 -18.37 11.42
CA ARG A 152 -32.95 -18.86 12.78
C ARG A 152 -31.49 -19.32 12.92
N ASP A 153 -30.92 -19.93 11.89
CA ASP A 153 -29.54 -20.45 11.93
C ASP A 153 -28.51 -19.31 11.79
N PRO A 154 -27.59 -19.14 12.78
CA PRO A 154 -26.51 -18.17 12.69
C PRO A 154 -25.63 -18.33 11.44
N ASN A 155 -25.40 -19.54 10.94
CA ASN A 155 -24.48 -19.73 9.81
C ASN A 155 -25.06 -19.21 8.49
N ILE A 156 -26.36 -19.36 8.28
CA ILE A 156 -27.07 -18.74 7.16
C ILE A 156 -27.02 -17.22 7.28
N ARG A 157 -27.31 -16.65 8.46
CA ARG A 157 -27.29 -15.20 8.68
C ARG A 157 -25.93 -14.57 8.36
N LYS A 158 -24.82 -15.21 8.77
CA LYS A 158 -23.45 -14.78 8.42
C LYS A 158 -23.25 -14.67 6.91
N LYS A 159 -23.67 -15.70 6.18
CA LYS A 159 -23.52 -15.77 4.72
C LYS A 159 -24.45 -14.79 4.01
N ALA A 160 -25.68 -14.64 4.50
CA ALA A 160 -26.65 -13.69 3.97
C ALA A 160 -26.12 -12.26 4.14
N ALA A 161 -25.59 -11.89 5.30
CA ALA A 161 -25.02 -10.56 5.54
C ALA A 161 -23.85 -10.25 4.59
N LEU A 162 -22.94 -11.21 4.36
CA LEU A 162 -21.85 -11.05 3.39
C LEU A 162 -22.36 -10.97 1.94
N CYS A 163 -23.41 -11.73 1.61
CA CYS A 163 -24.04 -11.67 0.30
C CYS A 163 -24.73 -10.31 0.06
N SER A 164 -25.41 -9.76 1.07
CA SER A 164 -26.02 -8.42 1.00
C SER A 164 -24.99 -7.34 0.68
N ILE A 165 -23.77 -7.42 1.22
CA ILE A 165 -22.68 -6.49 0.88
C ILE A 165 -22.39 -6.51 -0.62
N ARG A 166 -22.33 -7.70 -1.24
CA ARG A 166 -22.08 -7.83 -2.68
C ARG A 166 -23.24 -7.22 -3.48
N ILE A 167 -24.48 -7.48 -3.07
CA ILE A 167 -25.69 -6.93 -3.69
C ILE A 167 -25.67 -5.40 -3.65
N ILE A 168 -25.44 -4.80 -2.48
CA ILE A 168 -25.41 -3.35 -2.29
C ILE A 168 -24.28 -2.69 -3.12
N LYS A 169 -23.11 -3.33 -3.21
CA LYS A 169 -22.01 -2.84 -4.04
C LYS A 169 -22.30 -2.90 -5.54
N LYS A 170 -23.18 -3.79 -5.98
CA LYS A 170 -23.58 -3.94 -7.39
C LYS A 170 -24.78 -3.06 -7.74
N VAL A 171 -25.75 -2.95 -6.84
CA VAL A 171 -26.97 -2.16 -7.00
C VAL A 171 -27.17 -1.32 -5.73
N PRO A 172 -26.58 -0.11 -5.68
CA PRO A 172 -26.68 0.80 -4.54
C PRO A 172 -28.12 1.13 -4.15
N ASP A 173 -29.04 1.20 -5.11
CA ASP A 173 -30.45 1.54 -4.91
C ASP A 173 -31.18 0.60 -3.93
N LEU A 174 -30.68 -0.62 -3.74
CA LEU A 174 -31.27 -1.60 -2.82
C LEU A 174 -30.78 -1.45 -1.37
N ALA A 175 -29.90 -0.49 -1.08
CA ALA A 175 -29.30 -0.33 0.24
C ALA A 175 -30.34 -0.08 1.35
N GLU A 176 -31.38 0.69 1.07
CA GLU A 176 -32.43 1.08 2.03
C GLU A 176 -33.13 -0.14 2.65
N ASN A 177 -33.41 -1.17 1.84
CA ASN A 177 -34.07 -2.40 2.29
C ASN A 177 -33.25 -3.16 3.34
N PHE A 178 -31.93 -3.03 3.30
CA PHE A 178 -31.03 -3.76 4.19
C PHE A 178 -30.72 -3.02 5.50
N ILE A 179 -31.13 -1.75 5.67
CA ILE A 179 -30.80 -0.93 6.86
C ILE A 179 -31.39 -1.56 8.13
N ASN A 180 -32.70 -1.81 8.15
CA ASN A 180 -33.39 -2.36 9.32
C ASN A 180 -32.93 -3.78 9.68
N PRO A 181 -32.83 -4.73 8.71
CA PRO A 181 -32.24 -6.04 8.98
C PRO A 181 -30.80 -5.97 9.51
N ALA A 182 -29.96 -5.09 8.97
CA ALA A 182 -28.58 -4.92 9.43
C ALA A 182 -28.51 -4.41 10.87
N ALA A 183 -29.34 -3.44 11.25
CA ALA A 183 -29.42 -2.94 12.62
C ALA A 183 -29.83 -4.03 13.63
N SER A 184 -30.71 -4.96 13.22
CA SER A 184 -31.07 -6.11 14.07
C SER A 184 -29.89 -7.06 14.32
N LEU A 185 -28.98 -7.23 13.34
CA LEU A 185 -27.81 -8.11 13.49
C LEU A 185 -26.79 -7.57 14.49
N LEU A 186 -26.76 -6.26 14.73
CA LEU A 186 -25.87 -5.64 15.72
C LEU A 186 -26.24 -5.99 17.17
N ARG A 187 -27.45 -6.52 17.42
CA ARG A 187 -27.92 -6.92 18.75
C ARG A 187 -27.66 -8.40 19.07
N GLU A 188 -27.09 -9.13 18.12
CA GLU A 188 -26.82 -10.57 18.27
C GLU A 188 -25.62 -10.84 19.17
N LYS A 189 -25.72 -11.88 20.01
CA LYS A 189 -24.63 -12.33 20.87
C LYS A 189 -23.58 -13.17 20.13
N HIS A 190 -23.95 -13.79 19.01
CA HIS A 190 -23.02 -14.63 18.27
C HIS A 190 -21.99 -13.76 17.53
N HIS A 191 -20.72 -13.82 17.94
CA HIS A 191 -19.62 -13.02 17.38
C HIS A 191 -19.51 -13.11 15.85
N GLY A 192 -19.58 -14.33 15.31
CA GLY A 192 -19.58 -14.54 13.86
C GLY A 192 -20.73 -13.84 13.11
N VAL A 193 -21.93 -13.72 13.67
CA VAL A 193 -23.03 -12.95 13.04
C VAL A 193 -22.76 -11.46 13.20
N LEU A 194 -22.34 -11.04 14.39
CA LEU A 194 -22.04 -9.66 14.70
C LEU A 194 -20.94 -9.09 13.80
N ILE A 195 -19.83 -9.80 13.57
CA ILE A 195 -18.75 -9.34 12.68
C ILE A 195 -19.24 -9.12 11.24
N THR A 196 -20.12 -10.01 10.74
CA THR A 196 -20.73 -9.85 9.41
C THR A 196 -21.76 -8.74 9.36
N GLY A 197 -22.53 -8.54 10.45
CA GLY A 197 -23.49 -7.44 10.58
C GLY A 197 -22.79 -6.08 10.63
N VAL A 198 -21.73 -5.95 11.43
CA VAL A 198 -20.89 -4.76 11.52
C VAL A 198 -20.26 -4.44 10.15
N GLN A 199 -19.80 -5.45 9.42
CA GLN A 199 -19.26 -5.26 8.08
C GLN A 199 -20.33 -4.81 7.08
N LEU A 200 -21.55 -5.36 7.16
CA LEU A 200 -22.69 -4.93 6.35
C LEU A 200 -23.05 -3.46 6.63
N CYS A 201 -23.18 -3.07 7.90
CA CYS A 201 -23.37 -1.68 8.31
C CYS A 201 -22.25 -0.77 7.79
N THR A 202 -20.99 -1.21 7.88
CA THR A 202 -19.83 -0.46 7.40
C THR A 202 -19.92 -0.16 5.91
N ASP A 203 -20.32 -1.14 5.09
CA ASP A 203 -20.47 -0.95 3.65
C ASP A 203 -21.74 -0.15 3.32
N LEU A 204 -22.84 -0.30 4.08
CA LEU A 204 -24.05 0.54 3.94
C LEU A 204 -23.77 2.02 4.19
N CYS A 205 -23.06 2.36 5.28
CA CYS A 205 -22.70 3.74 5.60
C CYS A 205 -21.81 4.41 4.53
N LYS A 206 -21.10 3.64 3.70
CA LYS A 206 -20.28 4.18 2.60
C LYS A 206 -21.08 4.45 1.33
N VAL A 207 -22.22 3.77 1.17
CA VAL A 207 -23.03 3.80 -0.04
C VAL A 207 -24.20 4.77 0.11
N SER A 208 -24.82 4.83 1.29
CA SER A 208 -25.96 5.71 1.57
C SER A 208 -25.68 6.60 2.78
N SER A 209 -25.88 7.91 2.57
CA SER A 209 -25.80 8.93 3.64
C SER A 209 -26.93 8.78 4.67
N GLU A 210 -28.14 8.40 4.22
CA GLU A 210 -29.29 8.19 5.11
C GLU A 210 -29.06 7.01 6.06
N ALA A 211 -28.43 5.93 5.57
CA ALA A 211 -28.04 4.82 6.41
C ALA A 211 -27.04 5.26 7.49
N LEU A 212 -26.10 6.13 7.14
CA LEU A 212 -25.11 6.67 8.06
C LEU A 212 -25.77 7.51 9.17
N GLU A 213 -26.73 8.36 8.86
CA GLU A 213 -27.51 9.12 9.86
C GLU A 213 -28.30 8.18 10.78
N TYR A 214 -28.99 7.19 10.21
CA TYR A 214 -29.74 6.20 11.00
C TYR A 214 -28.84 5.44 11.98
N PHE A 215 -27.67 4.98 11.53
CA PHE A 215 -26.73 4.24 12.39
C PHE A 215 -26.09 5.14 13.45
N ARG A 216 -25.83 6.43 13.15
CA ARG A 216 -25.34 7.42 14.12
C ARG A 216 -26.30 7.58 15.29
N GLU A 217 -27.58 7.83 15.00
CA GLU A 217 -28.58 8.10 16.04
C GLU A 217 -28.94 6.84 16.86
N LYS A 218 -29.12 5.68 16.20
CA LYS A 218 -29.75 4.52 16.84
C LYS A 218 -28.81 3.42 17.30
N CYS A 219 -27.58 3.37 16.77
CA CYS A 219 -26.70 2.21 16.96
C CYS A 219 -25.36 2.54 17.64
N THR A 220 -24.92 3.80 17.66
CA THR A 220 -23.61 4.19 18.21
C THR A 220 -23.41 3.75 19.67
N GLU A 221 -24.37 4.05 20.56
CA GLU A 221 -24.27 3.64 21.96
C GLU A 221 -24.24 2.11 22.14
N GLY A 222 -25.05 1.39 21.35
CA GLY A 222 -25.07 -0.08 21.37
C GLY A 222 -23.74 -0.69 20.93
N LEU A 223 -23.09 -0.10 19.92
CA LEU A 223 -21.78 -0.51 19.43
C LEU A 223 -20.68 -0.22 20.45
N VAL A 224 -20.72 0.95 21.09
CA VAL A 224 -19.80 1.32 22.19
C VAL A 224 -19.94 0.35 23.35
N LYS A 225 -21.16 0.02 23.75
CA LYS A 225 -21.41 -0.98 24.79
C LYS A 225 -20.88 -2.36 24.40
N THR A 226 -21.11 -2.79 23.17
CA THR A 226 -20.61 -4.08 22.67
C THR A 226 -19.08 -4.13 22.70
N LEU A 227 -18.42 -3.05 22.27
CA LEU A 227 -16.96 -2.94 22.32
C LEU A 227 -16.44 -2.93 23.77
N LYS A 228 -17.15 -2.26 24.68
CA LYS A 228 -16.82 -2.25 26.11
C LYS A 228 -16.96 -3.62 26.77
N ASP A 229 -18.04 -4.33 26.46
CA ASP A 229 -18.28 -5.69 26.97
C ASP A 229 -17.19 -6.64 26.45
N MET A 230 -16.79 -6.51 25.19
CA MET A 230 -15.69 -7.27 24.60
C MET A 230 -14.32 -6.94 25.20
N ALA A 231 -14.00 -5.66 25.36
CA ALA A 231 -12.74 -5.22 25.94
C ALA A 231 -12.60 -5.66 27.41
N ASN A 232 -13.72 -5.86 28.11
CA ASN A 232 -13.77 -6.36 29.49
C ASN A 232 -14.17 -7.83 29.61
N SER A 233 -14.36 -8.52 28.49
CA SER A 233 -14.86 -9.88 28.49
C SER A 233 -13.87 -10.81 29.19
N PRO A 234 -14.36 -11.75 30.02
CA PRO A 234 -13.53 -12.86 30.48
C PRO A 234 -13.09 -13.72 29.29
N TYR A 235 -12.04 -14.50 29.52
CA TYR A 235 -11.46 -15.44 28.55
C TYR A 235 -12.53 -16.36 27.95
N ALA A 236 -12.65 -16.34 26.62
CA ALA A 236 -13.57 -17.18 25.85
C ALA A 236 -12.76 -18.07 24.89
N PRO A 237 -12.63 -19.39 25.15
CA PRO A 237 -11.75 -20.28 24.38
C PRO A 237 -12.03 -20.33 22.87
N GLU A 238 -13.29 -20.15 22.47
CA GLU A 238 -13.71 -20.21 21.06
C GLU A 238 -13.24 -19.01 20.22
N TYR A 239 -12.99 -17.88 20.90
CA TYR A 239 -12.70 -16.59 20.25
C TYR A 239 -11.37 -15.98 20.70
N ASP A 240 -10.67 -16.62 21.63
CA ASP A 240 -9.38 -16.12 22.12
C ASP A 240 -8.29 -16.28 21.08
N ILE A 241 -7.54 -15.20 20.87
CA ILE A 241 -6.30 -15.23 20.10
C ILE A 241 -5.23 -14.56 20.94
N ALA A 242 -4.36 -15.39 21.53
CA ALA A 242 -3.23 -14.96 22.34
C ALA A 242 -3.63 -14.09 23.56
N GLY A 243 -4.73 -14.42 24.24
CA GLY A 243 -5.21 -13.73 25.43
C GLY A 243 -6.13 -12.54 25.14
N ILE A 244 -6.47 -12.30 23.87
CA ILE A 244 -7.41 -11.26 23.44
C ILE A 244 -8.66 -11.91 22.85
N THR A 245 -9.82 -11.58 23.42
CA THR A 245 -11.13 -12.04 22.94
C THR A 245 -11.47 -11.40 21.60
N ASP A 246 -11.64 -12.21 20.54
CA ASP A 246 -12.03 -11.83 19.17
C ASP A 246 -11.42 -10.52 18.63
N PRO A 247 -10.12 -10.52 18.27
CA PRO A 247 -9.49 -9.35 17.69
C PRO A 247 -10.12 -8.88 16.37
N PHE A 248 -10.69 -9.80 15.59
CA PHE A 248 -11.28 -9.45 14.30
C PHE A 248 -12.53 -8.61 14.47
N LEU A 249 -13.39 -8.99 15.41
CA LEU A 249 -14.59 -8.21 15.72
C LEU A 249 -14.24 -6.86 16.33
N HIS A 250 -13.24 -6.78 17.23
CA HIS A 250 -12.74 -5.49 17.75
C HIS A 250 -12.35 -4.53 16.62
N ILE A 251 -11.54 -5.00 15.67
CA ILE A 251 -11.10 -4.19 14.52
C ILE A 251 -12.30 -3.76 13.66
N ARG A 252 -13.28 -4.63 13.43
CA ARG A 252 -14.46 -4.29 12.61
C ARG A 252 -15.36 -3.27 13.31
N LEU A 253 -15.54 -3.38 14.63
CA LEU A 253 -16.27 -2.39 15.42
C LEU A 253 -15.57 -1.02 15.37
N LEU A 254 -14.25 -0.99 15.57
CA LEU A 254 -13.46 0.25 15.48
C LEU A 254 -13.53 0.90 14.09
N LYS A 255 -13.57 0.09 13.01
CA LYS A 255 -13.77 0.58 11.64
C LYS A 255 -15.13 1.22 11.43
N LEU A 256 -16.19 0.59 11.96
CA LEU A 256 -17.54 1.15 11.88
C LEU A 256 -17.64 2.45 12.67
N LEU A 257 -17.15 2.45 13.92
CA LEU A 257 -17.11 3.65 14.76
C LEU A 257 -16.35 4.81 14.10
N ARG A 258 -15.24 4.52 13.40
CA ARG A 258 -14.51 5.54 12.62
C ARG A 258 -15.39 6.25 11.61
N ILE A 259 -16.19 5.49 10.86
CA ILE A 259 -17.06 6.05 9.82
C ILE A 259 -18.21 6.83 10.46
N LEU A 260 -18.76 6.30 11.56
CA LEU A 260 -19.83 6.98 12.28
C LEU A 260 -19.37 8.31 12.89
N GLY A 261 -18.18 8.37 13.51
CA GLY A 261 -17.65 9.59 14.14
C GLY A 261 -17.00 10.59 13.18
N GLN A 262 -16.82 10.25 11.89
CA GLN A 262 -16.20 11.18 10.95
C GLN A 262 -17.17 12.33 10.61
N GLY A 263 -16.87 13.55 11.07
CA GLY A 263 -17.71 14.72 10.81
C GLY A 263 -18.97 14.80 11.67
N ASP A 264 -18.96 14.16 12.84
CA ASP A 264 -20.05 14.21 13.83
C ASP A 264 -19.47 14.26 15.25
N ALA A 265 -19.67 15.39 15.93
CA ALA A 265 -19.15 15.64 17.26
C ALA A 265 -19.86 14.80 18.33
N ASP A 266 -21.19 14.64 18.26
CA ASP A 266 -21.96 13.91 19.27
C ASP A 266 -21.58 12.42 19.27
N ALA A 267 -21.50 11.83 18.08
CA ALA A 267 -21.05 10.44 17.93
C ALA A 267 -19.59 10.26 18.39
N SER A 268 -18.72 11.22 18.10
CA SER A 268 -17.30 11.21 18.53
C SER A 268 -17.18 11.27 20.06
N ASP A 269 -17.94 12.14 20.71
CA ASP A 269 -17.97 12.27 22.16
C ASP A 269 -18.43 10.99 22.86
N CYS A 270 -19.45 10.32 22.32
CA CYS A 270 -19.90 9.02 22.85
C CYS A 270 -18.83 7.92 22.80
N MET A 271 -17.88 7.98 21.85
CA MET A 271 -16.86 6.94 21.66
C MET A 271 -15.50 7.26 22.31
N ASN A 272 -15.28 8.49 22.78
CA ASN A 272 -13.99 8.92 23.35
C ASN A 272 -13.53 8.05 24.53
N ASP A 273 -14.42 7.78 25.49
CA ASP A 273 -14.09 6.98 26.68
C ASP A 273 -13.67 5.54 26.33
N ILE A 274 -14.38 4.90 25.40
CA ILE A 274 -14.05 3.52 25.01
C ILE A 274 -12.78 3.47 24.17
N LEU A 275 -12.52 4.46 23.32
CA LEU A 275 -11.28 4.54 22.55
C LEU A 275 -10.07 4.72 23.48
N ALA A 276 -10.18 5.58 24.50
CA ALA A 276 -9.16 5.72 25.54
C ALA A 276 -8.95 4.42 26.32
N GLN A 277 -10.03 3.73 26.70
CA GLN A 277 -9.96 2.46 27.40
C GLN A 277 -9.27 1.38 26.56
N VAL A 278 -9.62 1.24 25.28
CA VAL A 278 -8.99 0.26 24.36
C VAL A 278 -7.51 0.59 24.14
N ALA A 279 -7.19 1.87 23.93
CA ALA A 279 -5.82 2.35 23.72
C ALA A 279 -4.88 2.11 24.92
N THR A 280 -5.44 2.10 26.14
CA THR A 280 -4.68 1.93 27.39
C THR A 280 -4.64 0.48 27.88
N LYS A 281 -5.73 -0.27 27.71
CA LYS A 281 -5.86 -1.64 28.23
C LYS A 281 -5.23 -2.71 27.35
N ILE A 282 -5.28 -2.55 26.02
CA ILE A 282 -4.78 -3.57 25.10
C ILE A 282 -3.25 -3.57 25.10
N GLU A 283 -2.66 -4.74 25.35
CA GLU A 283 -1.22 -4.92 25.35
C GLU A 283 -0.65 -4.94 23.92
N SER A 284 0.52 -4.31 23.73
CA SER A 284 1.23 -4.23 22.44
C SER A 284 2.31 -5.30 22.25
N ASN A 285 2.29 -6.35 23.08
CA ASN A 285 3.26 -7.45 23.07
C ASN A 285 2.99 -8.49 21.98
N LYS A 286 1.76 -8.55 21.45
CA LYS A 286 1.33 -9.54 20.44
C LYS A 286 0.75 -8.85 19.21
N ASN A 287 0.83 -9.54 18.06
CA ASN A 287 0.31 -9.04 16.78
C ASN A 287 -1.19 -8.72 16.82
N ALA A 288 -1.99 -9.52 17.54
CA ALA A 288 -3.42 -9.27 17.71
C ALA A 288 -3.69 -7.93 18.42
N GLY A 289 -2.99 -7.65 19.52
CA GLY A 289 -3.10 -6.38 20.25
C GLY A 289 -2.61 -5.21 19.42
N ASN A 290 -1.49 -5.38 18.71
CA ASN A 290 -0.96 -4.36 17.79
C ASN A 290 -1.94 -4.03 16.65
N ALA A 291 -2.65 -5.03 16.12
CA ALA A 291 -3.66 -4.82 15.08
C ALA A 291 -4.91 -4.06 15.59
N ILE A 292 -5.33 -4.33 16.83
CA ILE A 292 -6.43 -3.58 17.47
C ILE A 292 -6.00 -2.14 17.73
N LEU A 293 -4.82 -1.94 18.32
CA LEU A 293 -4.26 -0.61 18.60
C LEU A 293 -4.06 0.18 17.30
N TYR A 294 -3.60 -0.47 16.22
CA TYR A 294 -3.51 0.13 14.90
C TYR A 294 -4.86 0.69 14.44
N GLU A 295 -5.92 -0.11 14.52
CA GLU A 295 -7.24 0.34 14.12
C GLU A 295 -7.78 1.41 15.09
N CYS A 296 -7.51 1.28 16.38
CA CYS A 296 -7.93 2.25 17.39
C CYS A 296 -7.29 3.62 17.13
N VAL A 297 -5.98 3.68 16.88
CA VAL A 297 -5.27 4.90 16.52
C VAL A 297 -5.85 5.49 15.23
N GLY A 298 -6.10 4.68 14.21
CA GLY A 298 -6.68 5.17 12.97
C GLY A 298 -8.08 5.77 13.18
N THR A 299 -8.84 5.23 14.13
CA THR A 299 -10.17 5.73 14.50
C THR A 299 -10.05 7.06 15.22
N ILE A 300 -9.19 7.15 16.24
CA ILE A 300 -8.91 8.40 16.97
C ILE A 300 -8.44 9.51 16.02
N MET A 301 -7.60 9.19 15.04
CA MET A 301 -7.09 10.18 14.07
C MET A 301 -8.16 10.70 13.09
N SER A 302 -9.29 10.02 12.94
CA SER A 302 -10.32 10.38 11.95
C SER A 302 -11.56 11.05 12.57
N ILE A 303 -11.74 10.92 13.89
CA ILE A 303 -12.88 11.51 14.61
C ILE A 303 -12.61 12.98 15.00
N GLU A 304 -13.68 13.70 15.28
CA GLU A 304 -13.63 15.04 15.84
C GLU A 304 -13.36 14.92 17.34
N ASP A 305 -12.11 15.11 17.75
CA ASP A 305 -11.67 14.82 19.12
C ASP A 305 -10.82 15.95 19.70
N ASN A 306 -10.88 16.04 21.04
CA ASN A 306 -10.08 16.88 21.90
C ASN A 306 -8.63 16.37 21.91
N GLY A 307 -7.66 17.24 21.62
CA GLY A 307 -6.26 16.87 21.32
C GLY A 307 -5.54 15.91 22.29
N GLY A 308 -6.05 15.64 23.50
CA GLY A 308 -5.51 14.63 24.43
C GLY A 308 -5.52 13.20 23.89
N LEU A 309 -6.63 12.74 23.28
CA LEU A 309 -6.71 11.37 22.72
C LEU A 309 -5.79 11.24 21.49
N ARG A 310 -5.73 12.27 20.64
CA ARG A 310 -4.79 12.34 19.51
C ARG A 310 -3.33 12.22 19.96
N VAL A 311 -2.94 12.92 21.04
CA VAL A 311 -1.59 12.79 21.62
C VAL A 311 -1.33 11.37 22.12
N LEU A 312 -2.29 10.74 22.81
CA LEU A 312 -2.17 9.34 23.25
C LEU A 312 -1.95 8.40 22.04
N ALA A 313 -2.72 8.59 20.98
CA ALA A 313 -2.64 7.79 19.77
C ALA A 313 -1.29 7.96 19.04
N ILE A 314 -0.73 9.18 18.99
CA ILE A 314 0.61 9.42 18.42
C ILE A 314 1.70 8.79 19.30
N ASN A 315 1.58 8.84 20.63
CA ASN A 315 2.51 8.17 21.53
C ASN A 315 2.50 6.63 21.35
N ILE A 316 1.34 6.04 21.04
CA ILE A 316 1.23 4.62 20.66
C ILE A 316 2.03 4.34 19.38
N LEU A 317 1.89 5.20 18.36
CA LEU A 317 2.68 5.08 17.12
C LEU A 317 4.19 5.24 17.36
N GLY A 318 4.59 6.15 18.26
CA GLY A 318 5.98 6.28 18.69
C GLY A 318 6.53 4.98 19.27
N ARG A 319 5.77 4.29 20.14
CA ARG A 319 6.15 2.96 20.66
C ARG A 319 6.26 1.91 19.56
N PHE A 320 5.40 1.97 18.54
CA PHE A 320 5.46 1.06 17.39
C PHE A 320 6.68 1.31 16.51
N LEU A 321 7.12 2.57 16.34
CA LEU A 321 8.35 2.90 15.62
C LEU A 321 9.61 2.32 16.30
N SER A 322 9.64 2.29 17.63
CA SER A 322 10.76 1.71 18.39
C SER A 322 10.67 0.18 18.54
N ASN A 323 9.70 -0.47 17.88
CA ASN A 323 9.54 -1.92 17.97
C ASN A 323 10.62 -2.65 17.15
N ARG A 324 11.03 -3.83 17.62
CA ARG A 324 12.00 -4.68 16.90
C ARG A 324 11.44 -5.30 15.62
N ASP A 325 10.12 -5.46 15.52
CA ASP A 325 9.47 -6.04 14.33
C ASP A 325 9.37 -5.00 13.19
N ASN A 326 9.98 -5.32 12.05
CA ASN A 326 9.96 -4.50 10.85
C ASN A 326 8.54 -4.20 10.35
N ASN A 327 7.61 -5.16 10.48
CA ASN A 327 6.23 -4.98 10.05
C ASN A 327 5.53 -3.90 10.89
N ILE A 328 5.78 -3.91 12.21
CA ILE A 328 5.18 -2.92 13.14
C ILE A 328 5.72 -1.52 12.83
N ARG A 329 7.04 -1.40 12.62
CA ARG A 329 7.66 -0.13 12.24
C ARG A 329 7.14 0.40 10.91
N TYR A 330 7.04 -0.47 9.90
CA TYR A 330 6.50 -0.12 8.59
C TYR A 330 5.05 0.38 8.69
N VAL A 331 4.22 -0.29 9.49
CA VAL A 331 2.83 0.11 9.72
C VAL A 331 2.75 1.45 10.44
N ALA A 332 3.57 1.67 11.47
CA ALA A 332 3.63 2.93 12.20
C ALA A 332 4.02 4.12 11.32
N LEU A 333 5.02 3.97 10.46
CA LEU A 333 5.42 5.00 9.48
C LEU A 333 4.25 5.38 8.56
N ASN A 334 3.52 4.40 8.02
CA ASN A 334 2.37 4.67 7.16
C ASN A 334 1.23 5.39 7.90
N MET A 335 1.05 5.14 9.21
CA MET A 335 0.06 5.87 10.00
C MET A 335 0.49 7.29 10.31
N LEU A 336 1.75 7.49 10.68
CA LEU A 336 2.28 8.82 10.96
C LEU A 336 2.21 9.71 9.71
N MET A 337 2.42 9.15 8.52
CA MET A 337 2.20 9.88 7.26
C MET A 337 0.78 10.41 7.13
N LYS A 338 -0.23 9.65 7.57
CA LYS A 338 -1.64 10.11 7.59
C LYS A 338 -1.91 11.07 8.74
N ALA A 339 -1.25 10.90 9.88
CA ALA A 339 -1.45 11.74 11.07
C ALA A 339 -0.87 13.16 10.90
N ILE A 340 0.14 13.37 10.03
CA ILE A 340 0.71 14.70 9.77
C ILE A 340 -0.34 15.70 9.32
N THR A 341 -1.35 15.29 8.55
CA THR A 341 -2.40 16.21 8.07
C THR A 341 -3.33 16.67 9.19
N VAL A 342 -3.32 15.99 10.34
CA VAL A 342 -4.19 16.27 11.49
C VAL A 342 -3.42 16.98 12.60
N ASP A 343 -2.27 16.45 12.99
CA ASP A 343 -1.42 17.03 14.04
C ASP A 343 0.08 16.84 13.71
N ALA A 344 0.61 17.76 12.92
CA ALA A 344 2.02 17.77 12.57
C ALA A 344 2.93 17.97 13.81
N GLN A 345 2.52 18.76 14.81
CA GLN A 345 3.36 19.08 15.96
C GLN A 345 3.61 17.88 16.86
N ALA A 346 2.59 17.05 17.09
CA ALA A 346 2.77 15.84 17.88
C ALA A 346 3.65 14.81 17.16
N VAL A 347 3.53 14.67 15.83
CA VAL A 347 4.42 13.78 15.05
C VAL A 347 5.88 14.24 15.11
N GLN A 348 6.15 15.55 15.12
CA GLN A 348 7.52 16.10 15.24
C GLN A 348 8.25 15.64 16.51
N ARG A 349 7.55 15.28 17.58
CA ARG A 349 8.17 14.76 18.82
C ARG A 349 8.92 13.45 18.60
N HIS A 350 8.51 12.67 17.60
CA HIS A 350 9.14 11.39 17.24
C HIS A 350 10.16 11.51 16.09
N ARG A 351 10.53 12.73 15.69
CA ARG A 351 11.45 12.98 14.56
C ARG A 351 12.76 12.20 14.64
N ALA A 352 13.35 12.08 15.84
CA ALA A 352 14.64 11.41 16.03
C ALA A 352 14.54 9.92 15.67
N THR A 353 13.50 9.24 16.16
CA THR A 353 13.25 7.83 15.83
C THR A 353 12.89 7.63 14.35
N ILE A 354 12.21 8.60 13.74
CA ILE A 354 11.91 8.56 12.30
C ILE A 354 13.19 8.68 11.47
N LEU A 355 14.13 9.54 11.86
CA LEU A 355 15.43 9.70 11.20
C LEU A 355 16.30 8.45 11.36
N GLU A 356 16.26 7.79 12.52
CA GLU A 356 16.90 6.48 12.69
C GLU A 356 16.33 5.43 11.72
N CYS A 357 15.02 5.48 11.42
CA CYS A 357 14.40 4.57 10.44
C CYS A 357 14.86 4.82 8.99
N VAL A 358 15.40 6.00 8.65
CA VAL A 358 16.00 6.27 7.33
C VAL A 358 17.28 5.44 7.14
N LYS A 359 17.94 5.08 8.25
CA LYS A 359 19.17 4.26 8.27
C LYS A 359 18.88 2.76 8.47
N ASP A 360 17.62 2.34 8.37
CA ASP A 360 17.24 0.95 8.63
C ASP A 360 17.78 -0.03 7.57
N SER A 361 18.00 -1.28 7.93
CA SER A 361 18.40 -2.35 6.99
C SER A 361 17.35 -2.66 5.90
N ASP A 362 16.06 -2.45 6.19
CA ASP A 362 14.95 -2.75 5.29
C ASP A 362 14.65 -1.56 4.34
N ALA A 363 14.74 -1.81 3.03
CA ALA A 363 14.55 -0.79 2.01
C ALA A 363 13.14 -0.17 2.01
N SER A 364 12.11 -0.92 2.39
CA SER A 364 10.72 -0.42 2.45
C SER A 364 10.56 0.54 3.62
N ILE A 365 11.15 0.23 4.77
CA ILE A 365 11.18 1.12 5.94
C ILE A 365 11.94 2.40 5.60
N ARG A 366 13.15 2.30 5.04
CA ARG A 366 13.96 3.48 4.66
C ARG A 366 13.19 4.43 3.75
N LYS A 367 12.55 3.89 2.71
CA LYS A 367 11.78 4.69 1.74
C LYS A 367 10.59 5.39 2.40
N LYS A 368 9.84 4.69 3.26
CA LYS A 368 8.70 5.28 3.99
C LYS A 368 9.13 6.31 5.03
N ALA A 369 10.22 6.05 5.73
CA ALA A 369 10.80 6.99 6.68
C ALA A 369 11.25 8.27 5.96
N LEU A 370 11.92 8.15 4.81
CA LEU A 370 12.33 9.29 4.00
C LEU A 370 11.13 10.12 3.50
N ASP A 371 10.08 9.47 2.99
CA ASP A 371 8.85 10.16 2.59
C ASP A 371 8.20 10.89 3.78
N LEU A 372 8.24 10.30 4.98
CA LEU A 372 7.72 10.91 6.20
C LEU A 372 8.58 12.11 6.63
N VAL A 373 9.91 12.00 6.62
CA VAL A 373 10.84 13.11 6.91
C VAL A 373 10.57 14.27 5.96
N TYR A 374 10.43 14.00 4.66
CA TYR A 374 10.13 15.02 3.66
C TYR A 374 8.86 15.81 4.00
N LEU A 375 7.81 15.15 4.50
CA LEU A 375 6.57 15.80 4.93
C LEU A 375 6.70 16.56 6.25
N LEU A 376 7.67 16.23 7.09
CA LEU A 376 7.95 16.89 8.36
C LEU A 376 8.84 18.13 8.22
N VAL A 377 9.48 18.35 7.07
CA VAL A 377 10.33 19.52 6.88
C VAL A 377 9.49 20.80 6.84
N ASN A 378 9.93 21.80 7.61
CA ASN A 378 9.41 23.15 7.68
C ASN A 378 10.58 24.16 7.77
N GLU A 379 10.27 25.45 7.76
CA GLU A 379 11.30 26.51 7.76
C GLU A 379 12.21 26.51 9.00
N SER A 380 11.73 26.00 10.15
CA SER A 380 12.52 25.98 11.39
C SER A 380 13.42 24.76 11.53
N ASN A 381 13.11 23.66 10.85
CA ASN A 381 13.85 22.40 10.97
C ASN A 381 14.60 21.97 9.70
N VAL A 382 14.51 22.72 8.59
CA VAL A 382 15.17 22.36 7.32
C VAL A 382 16.69 22.21 7.47
N LYS A 383 17.36 23.14 8.17
CA LYS A 383 18.82 23.12 8.33
C LYS A 383 19.32 21.82 9.02
N PRO A 384 18.83 21.42 10.21
CA PRO A 384 19.27 20.18 10.84
C PRO A 384 18.84 18.91 10.09
N LEU A 385 17.63 18.86 9.54
CA LEU A 385 17.16 17.66 8.82
C LEU A 385 17.93 17.42 7.54
N THR A 386 18.23 18.48 6.77
CA THR A 386 19.01 18.34 5.54
C THR A 386 20.42 17.83 5.84
N LYS A 387 21.04 18.31 6.93
CA LYS A 387 22.35 17.82 7.38
C LYS A 387 22.33 16.32 7.67
N GLU A 388 21.37 15.83 8.45
CA GLU A 388 21.27 14.39 8.77
C GLU A 388 20.95 13.53 7.54
N LEU A 389 20.17 14.04 6.59
CA LEU A 389 19.90 13.34 5.32
C LEU A 389 21.14 13.24 4.44
N ILE A 390 21.99 14.27 4.40
CA ILE A 390 23.27 14.24 3.69
C ILE A 390 24.23 13.25 4.37
N GLU A 391 24.33 13.25 5.71
CA GLU A 391 25.13 12.24 6.44
C GLU A 391 24.64 10.81 6.16
N SER A 392 23.32 10.64 5.98
CA SER A 392 22.74 9.34 5.62
C SER A 392 23.03 8.94 4.16
N LEU A 393 23.27 9.90 3.27
CA LEU A 393 23.58 9.68 1.86
C LEU A 393 24.94 9.00 1.67
N GLU A 394 25.93 9.36 2.50
CA GLU A 394 27.27 8.78 2.50
C GLU A 394 27.21 7.25 2.71
N ALA A 395 26.42 6.82 3.70
CA ALA A 395 26.31 5.43 4.14
C ALA A 395 25.28 4.56 3.37
N SER A 396 24.58 5.13 2.37
CA SER A 396 23.44 4.48 1.71
C SER A 396 23.82 3.55 0.53
N ASP A 397 22.97 2.58 0.22
CA ASP A 397 23.11 1.71 -0.97
C ASP A 397 22.81 2.48 -2.28
N GLN A 398 23.38 2.06 -3.43
CA GLN A 398 23.23 2.75 -4.72
C GLN A 398 21.77 3.00 -5.15
N GLU A 399 20.86 2.03 -4.95
CA GLU A 399 19.44 2.18 -5.31
C GLU A 399 18.74 3.21 -4.43
N PHE A 400 19.09 3.28 -3.14
CA PHE A 400 18.52 4.24 -2.20
C PHE A 400 19.14 5.63 -2.35
N LYS A 401 20.44 5.72 -2.68
CA LYS A 401 21.14 6.98 -2.94
C LYS A 401 20.41 7.83 -3.96
N GLY A 402 19.95 7.24 -5.07
CA GLY A 402 19.20 7.99 -6.09
C GLY A 402 17.90 8.61 -5.59
N VAL A 403 17.12 7.86 -4.80
CA VAL A 403 15.86 8.35 -4.22
C VAL A 403 16.12 9.42 -3.15
N LEU A 404 17.13 9.21 -2.30
CA LEU A 404 17.53 10.14 -1.25
C LEU A 404 18.03 11.46 -1.84
N THR A 405 18.93 11.42 -2.81
CA THR A 405 19.43 12.60 -3.53
C THR A 405 18.30 13.42 -4.13
N ALA A 406 17.36 12.79 -4.83
CA ALA A 406 16.23 13.49 -5.43
C ALA A 406 15.36 14.21 -4.38
N LYS A 407 15.12 13.58 -3.22
CA LYS A 407 14.36 14.18 -2.12
C LYS A 407 15.13 15.33 -1.45
N ILE A 408 16.43 15.17 -1.22
CA ILE A 408 17.27 16.24 -0.65
C ILE A 408 17.27 17.46 -1.59
N CYS A 409 17.47 17.26 -2.90
CA CYS A 409 17.46 18.36 -3.88
C CYS A 409 16.12 19.12 -3.85
N SER A 410 15.00 18.37 -3.83
CA SER A 410 13.66 18.98 -3.75
C SER A 410 13.41 19.73 -2.44
N LEU A 411 13.95 19.25 -1.31
CA LEU A 411 13.87 19.96 -0.02
C LEU A 411 14.66 21.26 -0.03
N VAL A 412 15.89 21.21 -0.54
CA VAL A 412 16.79 22.36 -0.60
C VAL A 412 16.25 23.43 -1.56
N GLU A 413 15.66 23.03 -2.68
CA GLU A 413 14.98 23.94 -3.62
C GLU A 413 13.74 24.60 -3.01
N LYS A 414 12.92 23.82 -2.29
CA LYS A 414 11.67 24.32 -1.70
C LYS A 414 11.91 25.20 -0.47
N PHE A 415 12.90 24.85 0.36
CA PHE A 415 13.17 25.49 1.64
C PHE A 415 14.60 26.05 1.64
N SER A 416 14.82 27.12 0.87
CA SER A 416 16.09 27.83 0.81
C SER A 416 16.00 29.17 1.56
N PRO A 417 16.37 29.23 2.86
CA PRO A 417 16.35 30.49 3.61
C PRO A 417 17.38 31.49 3.09
N GLU A 418 18.54 31.02 2.63
CA GLU A 418 19.66 31.84 2.18
C GLU A 418 20.29 31.20 0.93
N LYS A 419 20.65 32.02 -0.07
CA LYS A 419 21.28 31.53 -1.31
C LYS A 419 22.62 30.83 -1.06
N ILE A 420 23.40 31.30 -0.08
CA ILE A 420 24.67 30.66 0.28
C ILE A 420 24.46 29.26 0.85
N TRP A 421 23.43 29.09 1.69
CA TRP A 421 23.08 27.80 2.27
C TRP A 421 22.62 26.81 1.19
N TYR A 422 21.83 27.27 0.20
CA TYR A 422 21.43 26.46 -0.95
C TYR A 422 22.66 25.93 -1.71
N ILE A 423 23.59 26.83 -2.03
CA ILE A 423 24.84 26.47 -2.73
C ILE A 423 25.62 25.45 -1.90
N ASP A 424 25.81 25.67 -0.60
CA ASP A 424 26.53 24.74 0.28
C ASP A 424 25.92 23.34 0.34
N GLN A 425 24.60 23.24 0.44
CA GLN A 425 23.95 21.93 0.47
C GLN A 425 24.05 21.23 -0.89
N MET A 426 23.84 21.96 -1.98
CA MET A 426 23.96 21.41 -3.33
C MET A 426 25.38 20.94 -3.63
N LEU A 427 26.40 21.66 -3.17
CA LEU A 427 27.80 21.25 -3.31
C LEU A 427 28.06 19.93 -2.58
N LYS A 428 27.59 19.78 -1.34
CA LYS A 428 27.73 18.52 -0.59
C LYS A 428 27.03 17.35 -1.31
N VAL A 429 25.82 17.57 -1.81
CA VAL A 429 25.08 16.54 -2.55
C VAL A 429 25.80 16.15 -3.84
N LEU A 430 26.36 17.11 -4.58
CA LEU A 430 27.11 16.86 -5.80
C LEU A 430 28.42 16.11 -5.55
N SER A 431 29.12 16.41 -4.45
CA SER A 431 30.34 15.70 -4.04
C SER A 431 30.12 14.24 -3.69
N GLU A 432 28.98 13.90 -3.07
CA GLU A 432 28.70 12.53 -2.60
C GLU A 432 27.90 11.69 -3.61
N ALA A 433 26.97 12.30 -4.34
CA ALA A 433 26.00 11.59 -5.18
C ALA A 433 25.71 12.28 -6.52
N GLY A 434 26.67 13.05 -7.05
CA GLY A 434 26.53 13.77 -8.32
C GLY A 434 26.03 12.91 -9.49
N ASN A 435 26.44 11.64 -9.59
CA ASN A 435 25.99 10.73 -10.67
C ASN A 435 24.48 10.40 -10.63
N PHE A 436 23.82 10.61 -9.49
CA PHE A 436 22.38 10.39 -9.33
C PHE A 436 21.55 11.68 -9.45
N VAL A 437 22.21 12.83 -9.55
CA VAL A 437 21.54 14.13 -9.68
C VAL A 437 21.01 14.26 -11.12
N LYS A 438 19.72 14.59 -11.24
CA LYS A 438 19.08 14.81 -12.55
C LYS A 438 19.58 16.10 -13.20
N ASP A 439 19.48 16.15 -14.52
CA ASP A 439 19.99 17.29 -15.27
C ASP A 439 19.34 18.62 -14.87
N GLU A 440 18.03 18.64 -14.69
CA GLU A 440 17.26 19.83 -14.28
C GLU A 440 17.82 20.52 -13.02
N VAL A 441 18.32 19.72 -12.07
CA VAL A 441 18.77 20.21 -10.76
C VAL A 441 20.09 20.98 -10.87
N TRP A 442 21.06 20.48 -11.64
CA TRP A 442 22.34 21.17 -11.78
C TRP A 442 22.25 22.39 -12.71
N HIS A 443 21.34 22.37 -13.70
CA HIS A 443 21.01 23.57 -14.46
C HIS A 443 20.40 24.66 -13.56
N ALA A 444 19.47 24.29 -12.66
CA ALA A 444 18.91 25.22 -11.69
C ALA A 444 19.98 25.81 -10.76
N LEU A 445 20.94 24.99 -10.30
CA LEU A 445 22.07 25.47 -9.51
C LEU A 445 22.91 26.52 -10.27
N ILE A 446 23.21 26.29 -11.54
CA ILE A 446 23.92 27.27 -12.39
C ILE A 446 23.16 28.59 -12.47
N VAL A 447 21.84 28.56 -12.63
CA VAL A 447 20.99 29.76 -12.66
C VAL A 447 21.03 30.50 -11.30
N VAL A 448 20.98 29.78 -10.18
CA VAL A 448 21.07 30.37 -8.84
C VAL A 448 22.42 31.03 -8.62
N ILE A 449 23.53 30.37 -8.99
CA ILE A 449 24.88 30.93 -8.91
C ILE A 449 24.98 32.18 -9.80
N SER A 450 24.52 32.11 -11.05
CA SER A 450 24.54 33.25 -11.98
C SER A 450 23.82 34.49 -11.42
N ASN A 451 22.69 34.28 -10.74
CA ASN A 451 21.88 35.33 -10.13
C ASN A 451 22.36 35.80 -8.74
N ALA A 452 23.49 35.28 -8.26
CA ALA A 452 24.08 35.61 -6.97
C ALA A 452 25.47 36.24 -7.14
N SER A 453 25.53 37.46 -7.68
CA SER A 453 26.77 38.22 -7.92
C SER A 453 27.74 38.22 -6.74
N ASP A 454 27.18 38.36 -5.54
CA ASP A 454 27.96 38.50 -4.31
C ASP A 454 28.58 37.17 -3.84
N LEU A 455 28.15 36.05 -4.42
CA LEU A 455 28.58 34.69 -4.07
C LEU A 455 29.37 34.01 -5.20
N HIS A 456 29.63 34.69 -6.32
CA HIS A 456 30.36 34.11 -7.46
C HIS A 456 31.75 33.60 -7.05
N GLY A 457 32.55 34.45 -6.39
CA GLY A 457 33.88 34.08 -5.90
C GLY A 457 33.85 32.89 -4.95
N TYR A 458 32.94 32.92 -3.96
CA TYR A 458 32.75 31.83 -2.99
C TYR A 458 32.42 30.50 -3.69
N SER A 459 31.43 30.53 -4.58
CA SER A 459 30.92 29.34 -5.27
C SER A 459 32.01 28.66 -6.10
N VAL A 460 32.84 29.45 -6.79
CA VAL A 460 33.89 28.92 -7.67
C VAL A 460 35.03 28.33 -6.87
N ARG A 461 35.46 28.97 -5.77
CA ARG A 461 36.48 28.41 -4.86
C ARG A 461 35.99 27.14 -4.19
N ALA A 462 34.73 27.11 -3.74
CA ALA A 462 34.14 25.93 -3.13
C ALA A 462 33.98 24.75 -4.13
N LEU A 463 33.51 25.04 -5.35
CA LEU A 463 33.44 24.05 -6.44
C LEU A 463 34.81 23.52 -6.83
N TYR A 464 35.83 24.38 -6.88
CA TYR A 464 37.19 23.98 -7.20
C TYR A 464 37.77 23.02 -6.15
N ARG A 465 37.57 23.31 -4.85
CA ARG A 465 37.92 22.37 -3.76
C ARG A 465 37.19 21.03 -3.90
N ALA A 466 35.87 21.08 -4.13
CA ALA A 466 35.07 19.88 -4.29
C ALA A 466 35.52 19.06 -5.50
N PHE A 467 35.89 19.72 -6.60
CA PHE A 467 36.40 19.07 -7.80
C PHE A 467 37.71 18.32 -7.55
N GLN A 468 38.62 18.88 -6.74
CA GLN A 468 39.89 18.22 -6.39
C GLN A 468 39.68 16.95 -5.57
N THR A 469 38.66 16.91 -4.72
CA THR A 469 38.37 15.76 -3.84
C THR A 469 37.48 14.71 -4.51
N SER A 470 36.42 15.15 -5.19
CA SER A 470 35.33 14.29 -5.67
C SER A 470 35.20 14.30 -7.19
N THR A 471 36.34 14.20 -7.88
CA THR A 471 36.36 14.29 -9.35
C THR A 471 35.56 13.17 -10.03
N GLU A 472 35.30 12.03 -9.36
CA GLU A 472 34.52 10.90 -9.89
C GLU A 472 33.04 11.22 -10.20
N GLN A 473 32.51 12.30 -9.63
CA GLN A 473 31.10 12.69 -9.79
C GLN A 473 30.93 13.58 -11.03
N GLU A 474 30.29 13.07 -12.08
CA GLU A 474 30.25 13.76 -13.37
C GLU A 474 29.49 15.10 -13.31
N THR A 475 28.35 15.12 -12.62
CA THR A 475 27.54 16.34 -12.47
C THR A 475 28.28 17.44 -11.70
N LEU A 476 29.10 17.09 -10.71
CA LEU A 476 29.95 18.05 -10.01
C LEU A 476 30.97 18.65 -10.97
N VAL A 477 31.62 17.82 -11.79
CA VAL A 477 32.59 18.26 -12.79
C VAL A 477 31.95 19.24 -13.76
N ARG A 478 30.74 18.97 -14.27
CA ARG A 478 30.04 19.87 -15.21
C ARG A 478 29.80 21.25 -14.61
N VAL A 479 29.31 21.31 -13.36
CA VAL A 479 29.06 22.58 -12.67
C VAL A 479 30.37 23.31 -12.37
N ALA A 480 31.39 22.60 -11.89
CA ALA A 480 32.70 23.17 -11.58
C ALA A 480 33.37 23.75 -12.84
N VAL A 481 33.39 23.00 -13.94
CA VAL A 481 33.94 23.42 -15.23
C VAL A 481 33.26 24.70 -15.74
N TRP A 482 31.92 24.76 -15.66
CA TRP A 482 31.17 25.95 -16.06
C TRP A 482 31.53 27.16 -15.18
N CYS A 483 31.55 26.99 -13.86
CA CYS A 483 31.89 28.06 -12.92
C CYS A 483 33.34 28.55 -13.08
N ILE A 484 34.32 27.66 -13.28
CA ILE A 484 35.72 28.03 -13.53
C ILE A 484 35.81 28.83 -14.84
N GLY A 485 35.11 28.42 -15.90
CA GLY A 485 35.10 29.16 -17.16
C GLY A 485 34.48 30.55 -17.06
N GLU A 486 33.42 30.72 -16.26
CA GLU A 486 32.71 32.00 -16.12
C GLU A 486 33.29 32.94 -15.07
N TYR A 487 34.00 32.44 -14.07
CA TYR A 487 34.45 33.25 -12.93
C TYR A 487 35.90 32.91 -12.51
N GLY A 488 36.71 32.38 -13.43
CA GLY A 488 38.11 32.02 -13.16
C GLY A 488 38.96 33.20 -12.69
N ASP A 489 38.65 34.42 -13.10
CA ASP A 489 39.28 35.65 -12.62
C ASP A 489 39.06 35.87 -11.12
N MET A 490 37.90 35.50 -10.58
CA MET A 490 37.59 35.59 -9.14
C MET A 490 38.20 34.43 -8.34
N LEU A 491 38.51 33.31 -9.01
CA LEU A 491 39.21 32.16 -8.41
C LEU A 491 40.69 32.48 -8.14
N VAL A 492 41.36 33.11 -9.10
CA VAL A 492 42.81 33.42 -9.02
C VAL A 492 43.08 34.67 -8.18
N ASN A 493 42.25 35.71 -8.31
CA ASN A 493 42.48 36.99 -7.65
C ASN A 493 41.89 37.08 -6.23
N ASN A 494 41.28 36.00 -5.71
CA ASN A 494 40.60 35.96 -4.40
C ASN A 494 39.59 37.12 -4.17
N VAL A 495 38.99 37.63 -5.24
CA VAL A 495 38.00 38.71 -5.18
C VAL A 495 36.69 38.15 -4.60
N GLY A 496 36.11 38.87 -3.64
CA GLY A 496 34.88 38.46 -2.95
C GLY A 496 35.06 37.27 -2.02
N MET A 497 36.19 37.19 -1.30
CA MET A 497 36.42 36.20 -0.25
C MET A 497 35.56 36.51 0.98
N LEU A 498 34.73 35.54 1.39
CA LEU A 498 33.94 35.63 2.60
C LEU A 498 34.77 35.23 3.83
N ASP A 499 34.52 35.83 4.99
CA ASP A 499 35.24 35.55 6.26
C ASP A 499 35.16 34.08 6.73
N ILE A 500 34.26 33.30 6.13
CA ILE A 500 33.99 31.89 6.44
C ILE A 500 34.97 30.96 5.68
N GLU A 501 35.73 31.49 4.72
CA GLU A 501 36.59 30.70 3.84
C GLU A 501 38.03 30.56 4.35
N GLU A 502 38.61 29.37 4.23
CA GLU A 502 40.07 29.22 4.30
C GLU A 502 40.73 29.81 3.05
N PRO A 503 41.84 30.55 3.14
CA PRO A 503 42.50 31.09 1.97
C PRO A 503 43.03 29.97 1.08
N ILE A 504 42.73 30.05 -0.21
CA ILE A 504 43.30 29.17 -1.23
C ILE A 504 44.13 30.03 -2.19
N THR A 505 45.31 29.53 -2.57
CA THR A 505 46.13 30.12 -3.64
C THR A 505 46.00 29.22 -4.87
N VAL A 506 45.16 29.63 -5.82
CA VAL A 506 45.05 28.99 -7.14
C VAL A 506 45.79 29.83 -8.16
N THR A 507 46.68 29.23 -8.93
CA THR A 507 47.31 29.89 -10.08
C THR A 507 46.48 29.72 -11.35
N GLU A 508 46.73 30.55 -12.37
CA GLU A 508 46.07 30.41 -13.68
C GLU A 508 46.35 29.04 -14.31
N SER A 509 47.54 28.47 -14.09
CA SER A 509 47.90 27.10 -14.52
C SER A 509 47.01 26.05 -13.87
N ASP A 510 46.80 26.14 -12.55
CA ASP A 510 46.01 25.15 -11.81
C ASP A 510 44.54 25.11 -12.29
N ALA A 511 43.99 26.26 -12.67
CA ALA A 511 42.64 26.36 -13.23
C ALA A 511 42.53 25.70 -14.61
N VAL A 512 43.56 25.85 -15.45
CA VAL A 512 43.65 25.19 -16.77
C VAL A 512 43.86 23.68 -16.61
N ASP A 513 44.72 23.27 -15.69
CA ASP A 513 45.01 21.87 -15.39
C ASP A 513 43.75 21.11 -14.94
N ALA A 514 42.90 21.74 -14.12
CA ALA A 514 41.61 21.17 -13.73
C ALA A 514 40.67 20.88 -14.92
N LEU A 515 40.63 21.78 -15.92
CA LEU A 515 39.86 21.59 -17.14
C LEU A 515 40.48 20.50 -18.03
N GLU A 516 41.80 20.45 -18.11
CA GLU A 516 42.52 19.45 -18.90
C GLU A 516 42.32 18.03 -18.34
N VAL A 517 42.37 17.90 -17.00
CA VAL A 517 42.04 16.65 -16.28
C VAL A 517 40.60 16.19 -16.58
N SER A 518 39.66 17.14 -16.69
CA SER A 518 38.27 16.84 -17.02
C SER A 518 38.11 16.31 -18.46
N ILE A 519 38.90 16.81 -19.41
CA ILE A 519 38.87 16.40 -20.84
C ILE A 519 39.56 15.05 -21.06
N LYS A 520 40.69 14.82 -20.38
CA LYS A 520 41.53 13.60 -20.54
C LYS A 520 40.89 12.34 -19.94
N ARG A 521 39.78 12.46 -19.22
CA ARG A 521 39.09 11.31 -18.61
C ARG A 521 38.39 10.44 -19.65
N LEU A 522 38.59 9.13 -19.51
CA LEU A 522 37.99 8.10 -20.37
C LEU A 522 36.47 7.96 -20.19
N ASN A 523 35.96 8.26 -18.99
CA ASN A 523 34.55 8.10 -18.63
C ASN A 523 33.70 9.39 -18.72
N SER A 524 34.27 10.52 -19.14
CA SER A 524 33.52 11.78 -19.25
C SER A 524 32.60 11.75 -20.48
N ASP A 525 31.33 12.06 -20.30
CA ASP A 525 30.37 12.20 -21.40
C ASP A 525 30.79 13.29 -22.39
N LEU A 526 30.28 13.19 -23.63
CA LEU A 526 30.52 14.17 -24.70
C LEU A 526 30.13 15.59 -24.25
N THR A 527 29.05 15.70 -23.49
CA THR A 527 28.55 16.96 -22.92
C THR A 527 29.59 17.62 -22.03
N THR A 528 30.20 16.84 -21.12
CA THR A 528 31.23 17.32 -20.18
C THR A 528 32.47 17.81 -20.92
N LYS A 529 32.91 17.09 -21.96
CA LYS A 529 34.03 17.51 -22.82
C LYS A 529 33.74 18.79 -23.58
N ALA A 530 32.54 18.92 -24.14
CA ALA A 530 32.12 20.14 -24.85
C ALA A 530 32.10 21.35 -23.91
N MET A 531 31.55 21.20 -22.69
CA MET A 531 31.56 22.25 -21.67
C MET A 531 32.98 22.65 -21.26
N ALA A 532 33.90 21.69 -21.13
CA ALA A 532 35.30 21.97 -20.78
C ALA A 532 36.04 22.74 -21.88
N LEU A 533 35.80 22.42 -23.15
CA LEU A 533 36.37 23.18 -24.27
C LEU A 533 35.83 24.62 -24.31
N ILE A 534 34.53 24.81 -24.04
CA ILE A 534 33.94 26.14 -23.95
C ILE A 534 34.52 26.92 -22.76
N ALA A 535 34.74 26.26 -21.62
CA ALA A 535 35.36 26.89 -20.45
C ALA A 535 36.80 27.33 -20.74
N LEU A 536 37.60 26.49 -21.42
CA LEU A 536 38.96 26.86 -21.86
C LEU A 536 38.96 28.07 -22.79
N LEU A 537 38.01 28.13 -23.74
CA LEU A 537 37.85 29.30 -24.62
C LEU A 537 37.55 30.56 -23.81
N LYS A 538 36.68 30.49 -22.80
CA LYS A 538 36.38 31.63 -21.92
C LYS A 538 37.60 32.05 -21.09
N LEU A 539 38.34 31.09 -20.54
CA LEU A 539 39.56 31.36 -19.79
C LEU A 539 40.62 32.07 -20.64
N SER A 540 40.73 31.76 -21.94
CA SER A 540 41.66 32.47 -22.83
C SER A 540 41.41 33.98 -22.91
N SER A 541 40.16 34.41 -22.74
CA SER A 541 39.80 35.84 -22.66
C SER A 541 40.00 36.44 -21.27
N ARG A 542 39.99 35.62 -20.21
CA ARG A 542 40.05 36.06 -18.80
C ARG A 542 41.45 36.02 -18.20
N PHE A 543 42.32 35.15 -18.71
CA PHE A 543 43.74 35.02 -18.34
C PHE A 543 44.63 35.34 -19.55
N PRO A 544 44.88 36.63 -19.83
CA PRO A 544 45.72 37.03 -20.97
C PRO A 544 47.12 36.43 -20.90
N SER A 545 47.65 36.23 -19.70
CA SER A 545 48.98 35.65 -19.42
C SER A 545 49.11 34.17 -19.78
N CYS A 546 48.02 33.41 -19.81
CA CYS A 546 48.01 32.00 -20.22
C CYS A 546 47.62 31.78 -21.69
N SER A 547 47.38 32.85 -22.44
CA SER A 547 46.98 32.79 -23.85
C SER A 547 48.16 32.81 -24.84
N GLU A 548 49.37 33.07 -24.35
CA GLU A 548 50.63 33.06 -25.13
C GLU A 548 51.29 31.68 -25.22
#